data_AF-A0A2E6TI86-F1
#
_entry.id   AF-A0A2E6TI86-F1
#
_cell.length_a   1.000
_cell.length_b   1.000
_cell.length_c   1.000
_cell.angle_alpha   90.00
_cell.angle_beta   90.00
_cell.angle_gamma   90.00
#
_symmetry.space_group_name_H-M   'P 1'
#
loop_
_entity.id
_entity.type
_entity.pdbx_description
1 polymer ?
#
loop_
_entity_poly.entity_id
_entity_poly.type
_entity_poly.pdbx_seq_one_letter_code
_entity_poly.pdbx_strand_id
1 'polypeptide(L)'
;MTKSDKTLVWVMRIMGGSMMLAIIAVVMPDKWLKLAVHEVDANVPVGPLIEYVARGWSAFYFMLGGLIWLFSTDLARYLPAIRWVSWCYALLNGAFLAVLGWLYATMENDWTWFFGVIAFDVAVAFLFGLALLLLSKGVQKDIAPEA
;
A
#
# COMPACT_ATOMS: atom_id res chain seq x y z
N MET A 1 21.62 -9.29 -13.02
CA MET A 1 20.87 -8.87 -11.82
C MET A 1 21.79 -8.92 -10.62
N THR A 2 22.12 -7.74 -10.09
CA THR A 2 22.84 -7.62 -8.83
C THR A 2 21.97 -8.10 -7.66
N LYS A 3 22.54 -8.23 -6.46
CA LYS A 3 21.75 -8.58 -5.26
C LYS A 3 20.64 -7.55 -5.01
N SER A 4 20.89 -6.27 -5.29
CA SER A 4 19.92 -5.17 -5.14
C SER A 4 18.71 -5.36 -6.07
N ASP A 5 18.93 -5.72 -7.33
CA ASP A 5 17.86 -5.96 -8.29
C ASP A 5 16.94 -7.10 -7.84
N LYS A 6 17.53 -8.20 -7.35
CA LYS A 6 16.77 -9.36 -6.88
C LYS A 6 15.93 -8.99 -5.66
N THR A 7 16.49 -8.23 -4.72
CA THR A 7 15.76 -7.73 -3.56
C THR A 7 14.60 -6.83 -3.98
N LEU A 8 14.82 -5.91 -4.93
CA LEU A 8 13.78 -5.02 -5.43
C LEU A 8 12.60 -5.81 -6.04
N VAL A 9 12.90 -6.80 -6.88
CA VAL A 9 11.87 -7.68 -7.47
C VAL A 9 11.08 -8.40 -6.38
N TRP A 10 11.74 -8.98 -5.38
CA TRP A 10 11.05 -9.70 -4.30
C TRP A 10 10.16 -8.79 -3.47
N VAL A 11 10.65 -7.61 -3.09
CA VAL A 11 9.88 -6.61 -2.34
C VAL A 11 8.61 -6.22 -3.12
N MET A 12 8.74 -5.94 -4.42
CA MET A 12 7.60 -5.62 -5.28
C MET A 12 6.64 -6.79 -5.43
N ARG A 13 7.13 -8.03 -5.56
CA ARG A 13 6.27 -9.21 -5.72
C ARG A 13 5.51 -9.57 -4.46
N ILE A 14 6.16 -9.49 -3.30
CA ILE A 14 5.52 -9.76 -2.01
C ILE A 14 4.44 -8.72 -1.75
N MET A 15 4.76 -7.43 -1.93
CA MET A 15 3.81 -6.35 -1.70
C MET A 15 2.68 -6.34 -2.73
N GLY A 16 3.01 -6.40 -4.02
CA GLY A 16 1.99 -6.45 -5.08
C GLY A 16 1.10 -7.69 -4.97
N GLY A 17 1.69 -8.84 -4.64
CA GLY A 17 0.95 -10.08 -4.43
C GLY A 17 0.03 -10.05 -3.21
N SER A 18 0.45 -9.45 -2.10
CA SER A 18 -0.42 -9.29 -0.92
C SER A 18 -1.60 -8.36 -1.20
N MET A 19 -1.38 -7.27 -1.93
CA MET A 19 -2.43 -6.33 -2.35
C MET A 19 -3.47 -7.01 -3.25
N MET A 20 -3.06 -7.97 -4.08
CA MET A 20 -3.99 -8.73 -4.92
C MET A 20 -4.97 -9.61 -4.13
N LEU A 21 -4.70 -9.92 -2.85
CA LEU A 21 -5.66 -10.61 -2.00
C LEU A 21 -6.91 -9.75 -1.72
N ALA A 22 -6.85 -8.44 -1.95
CA ALA A 22 -7.99 -7.53 -1.84
C ALA A 22 -9.17 -7.92 -2.77
N ILE A 23 -8.94 -8.73 -3.80
CA ILE A 23 -10.02 -9.26 -4.64
C ILE A 23 -11.10 -10.00 -3.84
N ILE A 24 -10.72 -10.61 -2.71
CA ILE A 24 -11.67 -11.29 -1.80
C ILE A 24 -12.67 -10.26 -1.24
N ALA A 25 -12.21 -9.08 -0.83
CA ALA A 25 -13.06 -8.02 -0.31
C ALA A 25 -13.94 -7.36 -1.40
N VAL A 26 -13.57 -7.48 -2.68
CA VAL A 26 -14.44 -7.04 -3.79
C VAL A 26 -15.70 -7.90 -3.87
N VAL A 27 -15.56 -9.22 -3.69
CA VAL A 27 -16.65 -10.19 -3.86
C VAL A 27 -17.24 -10.69 -2.54
N MET A 28 -16.76 -10.19 -1.39
CA MET A 28 -17.23 -10.66 -0.09
C MET A 28 -18.74 -10.44 0.09
N PRO A 29 -19.44 -11.32 0.82
CA PRO A 29 -20.84 -11.09 1.17
C PRO A 29 -21.02 -9.85 2.06
N ASP A 30 -22.15 -9.15 1.95
CA ASP A 30 -22.43 -7.93 2.75
C ASP A 30 -22.39 -8.19 4.26
N LYS A 31 -22.69 -9.42 4.69
CA LYS A 31 -22.61 -9.84 6.09
C LYS A 31 -21.20 -9.71 6.66
N TRP A 32 -20.17 -9.97 5.85
CA TRP A 32 -18.76 -9.87 6.30
C TRP A 32 -18.37 -8.42 6.50
N LEU A 33 -18.75 -7.55 5.56
CA LEU A 33 -18.51 -6.11 5.68
C LEU A 33 -19.24 -5.52 6.90
N LYS A 34 -20.51 -5.88 7.09
CA LYS A 34 -21.31 -5.44 8.26
C LYS A 34 -20.67 -5.85 9.57
N LEU A 35 -20.19 -7.09 9.67
CA LEU A 35 -19.49 -7.56 10.85
C LEU A 35 -18.19 -6.78 11.08
N ALA A 36 -17.35 -6.65 10.05
CA ALA A 36 -16.07 -5.94 10.17
C ALA A 36 -16.24 -4.46 10.55
N VAL A 37 -17.25 -3.77 9.98
CA VAL A 37 -17.57 -2.40 10.35
C VAL A 37 -18.08 -2.34 11.78
N HIS A 38 -18.99 -3.22 12.19
CA HIS A 38 -19.55 -3.21 13.55
C HIS A 38 -18.52 -3.45 14.66
N GLU A 39 -17.48 -4.26 14.42
CA GLU A 39 -16.36 -4.47 15.37
C GLU A 39 -15.53 -3.21 15.62
N VAL A 40 -15.52 -2.30 14.64
CA VAL A 40 -14.75 -1.05 14.71
C VAL A 40 -15.65 0.12 15.13
N ASP A 41 -16.81 0.24 14.50
CA ASP A 41 -17.86 1.22 14.77
C ASP A 41 -19.25 0.59 14.68
N ALA A 42 -19.85 0.29 15.84
CA ALA A 42 -21.19 -0.28 15.90
C ALA A 42 -22.30 0.66 15.38
N ASN A 43 -22.04 1.98 15.35
CA ASN A 43 -23.07 2.98 15.03
C ASN A 43 -23.08 3.35 13.54
N VAL A 44 -22.10 2.90 12.76
CA VAL A 44 -21.99 3.26 11.34
C VAL A 44 -22.90 2.39 10.48
N PRO A 45 -23.88 2.98 9.76
CA PRO A 45 -24.76 2.23 8.90
C PRO A 45 -24.03 1.81 7.61
N VAL A 46 -23.90 0.50 7.39
CA VAL A 46 -23.38 -0.07 6.13
C VAL A 46 -24.45 0.02 5.05
N GLY A 47 -24.48 1.19 4.39
CA GLY A 47 -25.30 1.48 3.22
C GLY A 47 -24.50 1.47 1.90
N PRO A 48 -25.12 1.87 0.78
CA PRO A 48 -24.54 1.78 -0.56
C PRO A 48 -23.19 2.50 -0.72
N LEU A 49 -23.00 3.62 -0.01
CA LEU A 49 -21.74 4.37 -0.07
C LEU A 49 -20.58 3.56 0.55
N ILE A 50 -20.79 2.96 1.73
CA ILE A 50 -19.75 2.18 2.41
C ILE A 50 -19.43 0.92 1.61
N GLU A 51 -20.44 0.25 1.05
CA GLU A 51 -20.24 -0.89 0.16
C GLU A 51 -19.44 -0.50 -1.09
N TYR A 52 -19.81 0.60 -1.74
CA TYR A 52 -19.10 1.11 -2.91
C TYR A 52 -17.64 1.45 -2.57
N VAL A 53 -17.41 2.18 -1.48
CA VAL A 53 -16.06 2.58 -1.07
C VAL A 53 -15.23 1.34 -0.71
N ALA A 54 -15.74 0.43 0.12
CA ALA A 54 -15.01 -0.77 0.53
C ALA A 54 -14.64 -1.66 -0.67
N ARG A 55 -15.59 -1.95 -1.56
CA ARG A 55 -15.37 -2.80 -2.74
C ARG A 55 -14.53 -2.08 -3.80
N GLY A 56 -14.79 -0.80 -4.04
CA GLY A 56 -14.07 0.03 -5.01
C GLY A 56 -12.60 0.20 -4.64
N TRP A 57 -12.31 0.49 -3.37
CA TRP A 57 -10.93 0.53 -2.86
C TRP A 57 -10.28 -0.86 -3.00
N SER A 58 -10.97 -1.91 -2.60
CA SER A 58 -10.42 -3.28 -2.73
C SER A 58 -10.05 -3.62 -4.18
N ALA A 59 -10.88 -3.25 -5.15
CA ALA A 59 -10.61 -3.45 -6.57
C ALA A 59 -9.42 -2.62 -7.06
N PHE A 60 -9.29 -1.39 -6.57
CA PHE A 60 -8.14 -0.55 -6.88
C PHE A 60 -6.84 -1.13 -6.29
N TYR A 61 -6.85 -1.66 -5.06
CA TYR A 61 -5.68 -2.34 -4.48
C TYR A 61 -5.28 -3.59 -5.26
N PHE A 62 -6.26 -4.38 -5.72
CA PHE A 62 -5.97 -5.51 -6.61
C PHE A 62 -5.27 -5.06 -7.89
N MET A 63 -5.80 -4.04 -8.56
CA MET A 63 -5.22 -3.49 -9.79
C MET A 63 -3.82 -2.90 -9.54
N LEU A 64 -3.64 -2.12 -8.49
CA LEU A 64 -2.36 -1.50 -8.13
C LEU A 64 -1.32 -2.55 -7.77
N GLY A 65 -1.72 -3.58 -7.00
CA GLY A 65 -0.87 -4.72 -6.68
C GLY A 65 -0.41 -5.47 -7.93
N GLY A 66 -1.33 -5.74 -8.86
CA GLY A 66 -1.02 -6.34 -10.16
C GLY A 66 -0.06 -5.48 -10.99
N LEU A 67 -0.21 -4.15 -10.96
CA LEU A 67 0.68 -3.22 -11.67
C LEU A 67 2.10 -3.23 -11.06
N ILE A 68 2.22 -3.20 -9.73
CA ILE A 68 3.50 -3.32 -9.03
C ILE A 68 4.16 -4.67 -9.35
N TRP A 69 3.36 -5.74 -9.38
CA TRP A 69 3.86 -7.07 -9.75
C TRP A 69 4.33 -7.11 -11.21
N LEU A 70 3.62 -6.47 -12.14
CA LEU A 70 4.04 -6.31 -13.53
C LEU A 70 5.35 -5.54 -13.65
N PHE A 71 5.54 -4.44 -12.91
CA PHE A 71 6.79 -3.68 -12.93
C PHE A 71 7.99 -4.50 -12.45
N SER A 72 7.76 -5.53 -11.62
CA SER A 72 8.82 -6.46 -11.18
C SER A 72 9.35 -7.37 -12.29
N THR A 73 8.70 -7.44 -13.46
CA THR A 73 9.10 -8.32 -14.57
C THR A 73 10.24 -7.76 -15.40
N ASP A 74 10.32 -6.44 -15.54
CA ASP A 74 11.35 -5.75 -16.31
C ASP A 74 11.71 -4.41 -15.65
N LEU A 75 12.70 -4.46 -14.76
CA LEU A 75 13.12 -3.30 -13.99
C LEU A 75 13.66 -2.17 -14.87
N ALA A 76 14.35 -2.49 -15.97
CA ALA A 76 14.98 -1.48 -16.82
C ALA A 76 13.92 -0.68 -17.58
N ARG A 77 12.92 -1.38 -18.13
CA ARG A 77 11.81 -0.75 -18.85
C ARG A 77 10.91 0.06 -17.91
N TYR A 78 10.62 -0.47 -16.73
CA TYR A 78 9.66 0.15 -15.81
C TYR A 78 10.30 1.08 -14.77
N LEU A 79 11.61 1.31 -14.81
CA LEU A 79 12.33 2.12 -13.81
C LEU A 79 11.70 3.51 -13.56
N PRO A 80 11.29 4.28 -14.59
CA PRO A 80 10.65 5.58 -14.35
C PRO A 80 9.32 5.45 -13.60
N ALA A 81 8.50 4.46 -13.96
CA ALA A 81 7.22 4.19 -13.31
C ALA A 81 7.42 3.70 -11.87
N ILE A 82 8.39 2.81 -11.65
CA ILE A 82 8.78 2.36 -10.31
C ILE A 82 9.13 3.57 -9.45
N ARG A 83 10.00 4.47 -9.92
CA ARG A 83 10.40 5.68 -9.17
C ARG A 83 9.25 6.61 -8.84
N TRP A 84 8.37 6.82 -9.80
CA TRP A 84 7.16 7.62 -9.57
C TRP A 84 6.32 7.01 -8.45
N VAL A 85 6.01 5.72 -8.53
CA VAL A 85 5.27 5.00 -7.49
C VAL A 85 6.00 5.07 -6.15
N SER A 86 7.33 4.89 -6.12
CA SER A 86 8.11 4.99 -4.90
C SER A 86 7.99 6.36 -4.22
N TRP A 87 8.04 7.45 -5.00
CA TRP A 87 7.84 8.81 -4.49
C TRP A 87 6.42 9.01 -3.97
N CYS A 88 5.39 8.55 -4.70
CA CYS A 88 4.01 8.62 -4.24
C CYS A 88 3.84 7.89 -2.91
N TYR A 89 4.35 6.65 -2.80
CA TYR A 89 4.25 5.88 -1.56
C TYR A 89 5.02 6.55 -0.41
N ALA A 90 6.25 7.01 -0.64
CA ALA A 90 7.06 7.63 0.40
C ALA A 90 6.47 8.98 0.87
N LEU A 91 6.08 9.86 -0.04
CA LEU A 91 5.61 11.20 0.33
C LEU A 91 4.18 11.18 0.88
N LEU A 92 3.25 10.49 0.21
CA LEU A 92 1.85 10.49 0.63
C LEU A 92 1.67 9.74 1.95
N ASN A 93 2.26 8.55 2.10
CA ASN A 93 2.14 7.79 3.35
C ASN A 93 3.00 8.40 4.47
N GLY A 94 4.13 9.04 4.14
CA GLY A 94 4.93 9.78 5.12
C GLY A 94 4.17 10.99 5.68
N ALA A 95 3.53 11.78 4.80
CA ALA A 95 2.66 12.87 5.21
C ALA A 95 1.45 12.35 6.00
N PHE A 96 0.86 11.24 5.57
CA PHE A 96 -0.29 10.66 6.26
C PHE A 96 0.08 10.13 7.65
N LEU A 97 1.24 9.49 7.83
CA LEU A 97 1.77 9.12 9.14
C LEU A 97 1.93 10.32 10.07
N ALA A 98 2.44 11.45 9.57
CA ALA A 98 2.59 12.66 10.35
C ALA A 98 1.22 13.19 10.82
N VAL A 99 0.23 13.19 9.93
CA VAL A 99 -1.16 13.59 10.26
C VAL A 99 -1.77 12.61 11.26
N LEU A 100 -1.59 11.30 11.09
CA LEU A 100 -2.07 10.30 12.04
C LEU A 100 -1.45 10.48 13.42
N GLY A 101 -0.13 10.69 13.51
CA GLY A 101 0.53 10.97 14.78
C GLY A 101 0.01 12.24 15.47
N TRP A 102 -0.28 13.29 14.69
CA TRP A 102 -0.91 14.51 15.19
C TRP A 102 -2.33 14.25 15.72
N LEU A 103 -3.16 13.52 14.96
CA LEU A 103 -4.53 13.19 15.37
C LEU A 103 -4.54 12.33 16.64
N TYR A 104 -3.64 11.35 16.73
CA TYR A 104 -3.50 10.51 17.92
C TYR A 104 -3.15 11.31 19.18
N ALA A 105 -2.32 12.35 19.04
CA ALA A 105 -1.93 13.19 20.16
C ALA A 105 -3.02 14.19 20.60
N THR A 106 -4.03 14.43 19.76
CA THR A 106 -5.02 15.51 19.96
C THR A 106 -6.44 15.03 20.18
N MET A 107 -6.79 13.82 19.74
CA MET A 107 -8.12 13.25 19.91
C MET A 107 -8.18 12.27 21.08
N GLU A 108 -9.21 12.37 21.91
CA GLU A 108 -9.60 11.32 22.84
C GLU A 108 -10.14 10.15 22.01
N ASN A 109 -9.45 9.01 22.01
CA ASN A 109 -9.68 7.96 21.02
C ASN A 109 -10.03 6.62 21.69
N ASP A 110 -11.27 6.19 21.53
CA ASP A 110 -11.74 4.87 22.00
C ASP A 110 -11.27 3.72 21.09
N TRP A 111 -10.72 4.03 19.91
CA TRP A 111 -10.41 3.04 18.86
C TRP A 111 -8.91 2.77 18.74
N THR A 112 -8.20 2.78 19.87
CA THR A 112 -6.73 2.63 19.94
C THR A 112 -6.22 1.40 19.19
N TRP A 113 -6.94 0.27 19.23
CA TRP A 113 -6.55 -0.95 18.51
C TRP A 113 -6.63 -0.78 16.98
N PHE A 114 -7.73 -0.21 16.46
CA PHE A 114 -7.92 -0.02 15.02
C PHE A 114 -7.02 1.08 14.48
N PHE A 115 -6.76 2.11 15.30
CA PHE A 115 -5.74 3.11 15.01
C PHE A 115 -4.36 2.48 14.79
N GLY A 116 -4.00 1.48 15.61
CA GLY A 116 -2.78 0.69 15.42
C GLY A 116 -2.73 -0.04 14.07
N VAL A 117 -3.87 -0.58 13.60
CA VAL A 117 -3.98 -1.22 12.27
C VAL A 117 -3.75 -0.20 11.16
N ILE A 118 -4.38 0.98 11.23
CA ILE A 118 -4.18 2.06 10.25
C ILE A 118 -2.72 2.51 10.23
N ALA A 119 -2.15 2.78 11.41
CA ALA A 119 -0.76 3.22 11.52
C ALA A 119 0.22 2.18 10.96
N PHE A 120 -0.03 0.89 11.22
CA PHE A 120 0.77 -0.21 10.66
C PHE A 120 0.69 -0.26 9.13
N ASP A 121 -0.51 -0.20 8.56
CA ASP A 121 -0.70 -0.22 7.10
C ASP A 121 0.03 0.95 6.40
N VAL A 122 -0.18 2.16 6.90
CA VAL A 122 0.46 3.37 6.34
C VAL A 122 1.98 3.32 6.54
N ALA A 123 2.47 2.80 7.66
CA ALA A 123 3.91 2.62 7.89
C ALA A 123 4.53 1.60 6.94
N VAL A 124 3.88 0.46 6.70
CA VAL A 124 4.34 -0.53 5.72
C VAL A 124 4.38 0.08 4.33
N ALA A 125 3.35 0.82 3.93
CA ALA A 125 3.29 1.51 2.64
C ALA A 125 4.41 2.56 2.50
N PHE A 126 4.68 3.34 3.55
CA PHE A 126 5.79 4.30 3.59
C PHE A 126 7.16 3.62 3.44
N LEU A 127 7.42 2.58 4.25
CA LEU A 127 8.67 1.82 4.20
C LEU A 127 8.87 1.12 2.87
N PHE A 128 7.79 0.63 2.26
CA PHE A 128 7.81 0.08 0.90
C PHE A 128 8.27 1.14 -0.12
N GLY A 129 7.68 2.34 -0.09
CA GLY A 129 8.11 3.45 -0.96
C GLY A 129 9.58 3.82 -0.78
N LEU A 130 10.05 3.91 0.47
CA LEU A 130 11.47 4.15 0.76
C LEU A 130 12.38 3.03 0.25
N ALA A 131 12.00 1.76 0.46
CA ALA A 131 12.76 0.63 -0.01
C ALA A 131 12.90 0.65 -1.54
N LEU A 132 11.81 0.93 -2.27
CA LEU A 132 11.85 1.06 -3.73
C LEU A 132 12.76 2.23 -4.17
N LEU A 133 12.71 3.40 -3.51
CA LEU A 133 13.59 4.53 -3.82
C LEU A 133 15.08 4.18 -3.61
N LEU A 134 15.41 3.54 -2.49
CA LEU A 134 16.79 3.18 -2.17
C LEU A 134 17.34 2.11 -3.11
N LEU A 135 16.55 1.07 -3.39
CA LEU A 135 16.97 -0.04 -4.24
C LEU A 135 17.00 0.33 -5.73
N SER A 136 16.08 1.20 -6.20
CA SER A 136 16.06 1.67 -7.59
C SER A 136 17.23 2.59 -7.97
N LYS A 137 17.97 3.13 -6.99
CA LYS A 137 19.24 3.83 -7.24
C LYS A 137 20.35 2.86 -7.67
N GLY A 138 20.36 1.65 -7.11
CA GLY A 138 21.30 0.59 -7.49
C GLY A 138 21.10 0.15 -8.94
N VAL A 139 19.83 -0.08 -9.32
CA VAL A 139 19.46 -0.47 -10.69
C VAL A 139 19.92 0.55 -11.74
N GLN A 140 19.81 1.85 -11.46
CA GLN A 140 20.28 2.88 -12.40
C GLN A 140 21.79 2.83 -12.62
N LYS A 141 22.58 2.57 -11.56
CA LYS A 141 24.03 2.44 -11.70
C LYS A 141 24.40 1.24 -12.56
N ASP A 142 23.63 0.16 -12.48
CA ASP A 142 23.85 -1.03 -13.32
C ASP A 142 23.45 -0.78 -14.79
N ILE A 143 22.47 0.10 -15.05
CA ILE A 143 22.01 0.46 -16.41
C ILE A 143 22.89 1.56 -17.05
N ALA A 144 23.41 2.50 -16.26
CA ALA A 144 24.31 3.57 -16.69
C ALA A 144 25.59 3.54 -15.84
N PRO A 145 26.52 2.60 -16.11
CA PRO A 145 27.70 2.38 -15.27
C PRO A 145 28.65 3.59 -15.21
N GLU A 146 28.75 4.37 -16.28
CA GLU A 146 29.67 5.50 -16.38
C GLU A 146 29.07 6.59 -17.29
N ALA A 147 28.87 7.78 -16.73
CA ALA A 147 28.91 9.06 -17.43
C ALA A 147 29.91 9.94 -16.68
#